data_AF-A0A6V7LJC7-F1
#
_entry.id   AF-A0A6V7LJC7-F1
#
_cell.length_a   1.000
_cell.length_b   1.000
_cell.length_c   1.000
_cell.angle_alpha   90.00
_cell.angle_beta   90.00
_cell.angle_gamma   90.00
#
_symmetry.space_group_name_H-M   'P 1'
#
loop_
_entity.id
_entity.type
_entity.pdbx_description
1 polymer ?
#
loop_
_entity_poly.entity_id
_entity_poly.type
_entity_poly.pdbx_seq_one_letter_code
_entity_poly.pdbx_strand_id
1 'polypeptide(L)'
;IGRVGRAERMGLAISLVSTVPEKVWYHGEWCSSRGRNCSNTNLTNQGGCCIWYNEPQFLADIEDHLNITIQQVGTDMKVPMNEFDGKVTYGQKRANLGSNYQNHVQQMAPVVKELASLESKAQITYVKRYLLV
;
A
#
# COMPACT_ATOMS: atom_id res chain seq x y z
N ILE A 1 -2.65 -6.73 -0.14
CA ILE A 1 -3.40 -5.77 -1.00
C ILE A 1 -3.47 -4.35 -0.41
N GLY A 2 -3.90 -4.13 0.85
CA GLY A 2 -4.11 -2.78 1.44
C GLY A 2 -2.91 -1.84 1.64
N ARG A 3 -1.74 -2.15 1.08
CA ARG A 3 -0.57 -1.25 1.04
C ARG A 3 -0.22 -0.78 -0.37
N VAL A 4 -0.88 -1.35 -1.38
CA VAL A 4 -0.58 -1.12 -2.79
C VAL A 4 -1.36 0.10 -3.28
N GLY A 5 -0.68 0.99 -4.00
CA GLY A 5 -1.28 2.16 -4.65
C GLY A 5 -1.63 3.32 -3.71
N ARG A 6 -0.64 4.11 -3.30
CA ARG A 6 -0.83 5.30 -2.45
C ARG A 6 -0.59 6.59 -3.24
N ALA A 7 -1.31 7.66 -2.92
CA ALA A 7 -1.14 9.00 -3.50
C ALA A 7 -1.18 8.99 -5.04
N GLU A 8 -2.25 8.42 -5.60
CA GLU A 8 -2.47 8.29 -7.06
C GLU A 8 -1.40 7.50 -7.83
N ARG A 9 -0.54 6.77 -7.12
CA ARG A 9 0.43 5.88 -7.76
C ARG A 9 -0.21 4.53 -8.01
N MET A 10 0.00 4.00 -9.21
CA MET A 10 -0.33 2.61 -9.54
C MET A 10 0.50 1.66 -8.68
N GLY A 11 -0.10 0.54 -8.31
CA GLY A 11 0.61 -0.55 -7.66
C GLY A 11 0.02 -1.90 -8.05
N LEU A 12 0.82 -2.96 -7.90
CA LEU A 12 0.37 -4.34 -8.09
C LEU A 12 0.54 -5.13 -6.81
N ALA A 13 -0.48 -5.95 -6.52
CA ALA A 13 -0.37 -7.06 -5.60
C ALA A 13 -0.40 -8.35 -6.43
N ILE A 14 0.59 -9.21 -6.23
CA ILE A 14 0.56 -10.61 -6.70
C ILE A 14 0.42 -11.46 -5.46
N SER A 15 -0.58 -12.34 -5.45
CA SER A 15 -0.76 -13.35 -4.41
C SER A 15 -0.50 -14.71 -5.03
N LEU A 16 0.34 -15.52 -4.37
CA LEU A 16 0.49 -16.94 -4.69
C LEU A 16 -0.46 -17.68 -3.75
N VAL A 17 -1.38 -18.45 -4.31
CA VAL A 17 -2.44 -19.13 -3.57
C VAL A 17 -2.32 -20.62 -3.79
N SER A 18 -2.26 -21.37 -2.70
CA SER A 18 -2.18 -22.82 -2.65
C SER A 18 -3.56 -23.44 -2.72
N THR A 19 -3.68 -24.58 -3.41
CA THR A 19 -4.93 -25.36 -3.43
C THR A 19 -5.09 -26.23 -2.18
N VAL A 20 -4.07 -26.30 -1.33
CA VAL A 20 -4.06 -27.10 -0.10
C VAL A 20 -3.92 -26.18 1.12
N PRO A 21 -4.53 -26.52 2.27
CA PRO A 21 -4.35 -25.74 3.48
C PRO A 21 -2.88 -25.65 3.87
N GLU A 22 -2.39 -24.43 4.09
CA GLU A 22 -1.01 -24.20 4.52
C GLU A 22 -0.94 -23.86 6.00
N LYS A 23 0.07 -24.41 6.68
CA LYS A 23 0.33 -24.10 8.07
C LYS A 23 1.21 -22.86 8.13
N VAL A 24 0.65 -21.75 8.60
CA VAL A 24 1.33 -20.45 8.66
C VAL A 24 1.56 -20.02 10.11
N TRP A 25 2.56 -19.16 10.31
CA TRP A 25 2.80 -18.52 11.59
C TRP A 25 1.73 -17.48 11.88
N TYR A 26 1.15 -17.55 13.07
CA TYR A 26 0.18 -16.59 13.57
C TYR A 26 0.55 -16.24 15.01
N HIS A 27 1.07 -15.04 15.19
CA HIS A 27 1.51 -14.53 16.49
C HIS A 27 0.56 -13.43 16.94
N GLY A 28 -0.14 -13.66 18.05
CA GLY A 28 -0.89 -12.62 18.74
C GLY A 28 -0.40 -12.41 20.17
N GLU A 29 -1.27 -11.89 21.02
CA GLU A 29 -0.92 -11.46 22.38
C GLU A 29 -0.47 -12.61 23.29
N TRP A 30 -0.90 -13.84 23.01
CA TRP A 30 -0.47 -15.04 23.75
C TRP A 30 1.00 -15.41 23.47
N CYS A 31 1.58 -14.92 22.38
CA CYS A 31 2.99 -15.13 22.06
C CYS A 31 3.81 -14.06 22.78
N SER A 32 4.43 -14.41 23.92
CA SER A 32 5.25 -13.48 24.72
C SER A 32 6.38 -12.83 23.91
N SER A 33 6.96 -13.55 22.95
CA SER A 33 8.00 -13.04 22.07
C SER A 33 7.49 -12.29 20.83
N ARG A 34 6.16 -12.25 20.61
CA ARG A 34 5.49 -11.66 19.43
C ARG A 34 6.13 -12.07 18.11
N GLY A 35 6.49 -13.35 18.00
CA GLY A 35 7.14 -13.93 16.82
C GLY A 35 8.67 -13.77 16.77
N ARG A 36 9.28 -13.00 17.67
CA ARG A 36 10.75 -12.91 17.73
C ARG A 36 11.32 -14.22 18.26
N ASN A 37 12.06 -14.96 17.43
CA ASN A 37 12.64 -16.27 17.77
C ASN A 37 11.62 -17.30 18.31
N CYS A 38 10.35 -17.23 17.88
CA CYS A 38 9.35 -18.22 18.27
C CYS A 38 9.55 -19.51 17.45
N SER A 39 9.66 -20.65 18.12
CA SER A 39 9.79 -21.97 17.49
C SER A 39 8.61 -22.90 17.77
N ASN A 40 7.59 -22.43 18.50
CA ASN A 40 6.42 -23.22 18.86
C ASN A 40 5.47 -23.36 17.67
N THR A 41 5.66 -24.43 16.89
CA THR A 41 4.85 -24.71 15.70
C THR A 41 3.49 -25.33 16.00
N ASN A 42 3.09 -25.53 17.27
CA ASN A 42 1.77 -26.08 17.55
C ASN A 42 0.65 -25.14 17.07
N LEU A 43 -0.55 -25.69 16.90
CA LEU A 43 -1.70 -24.86 16.54
C LEU A 43 -2.07 -23.93 17.70
N THR A 44 -2.65 -22.77 17.39
CA THR A 44 -3.15 -21.84 18.42
C THR A 44 -4.14 -22.49 19.39
N ASN A 45 -4.98 -23.41 18.90
CA ASN A 45 -5.92 -24.19 19.72
C ASN A 45 -5.22 -25.13 20.72
N GLN A 46 -3.91 -25.34 20.56
CA GLN A 46 -3.04 -26.14 21.42
C GLN A 46 -1.98 -25.28 22.12
N GLY A 47 -2.19 -23.96 22.19
CA GLY A 47 -1.26 -23.01 22.81
C GLY A 47 0.01 -22.73 21.99
N GLY A 48 0.01 -23.07 20.70
CA GLY A 48 1.11 -22.77 19.78
C GLY A 48 0.96 -21.47 19.00
N CYS A 49 1.82 -21.30 17.99
CA CYS A 49 1.90 -20.07 17.18
C CYS A 49 1.66 -20.31 15.69
N CYS A 50 0.94 -21.38 15.33
CA CYS A 50 0.54 -21.64 13.96
C CYS A 50 -0.97 -21.75 13.80
N ILE A 51 -1.47 -21.45 12.60
CA ILE A 51 -2.84 -21.73 12.17
C ILE A 51 -2.81 -22.44 10.82
N TRP A 52 -3.91 -23.10 10.50
CA TRP A 52 -4.20 -23.48 9.12
C TRP A 52 -4.80 -22.28 8.40
N TYR A 53 -4.15 -21.86 7.32
CA TYR A 53 -4.58 -20.73 6.52
C TYR A 53 -5.43 -21.22 5.35
N ASN A 54 -6.68 -20.78 5.33
CA ASN A 54 -7.64 -21.12 4.26
C ASN A 54 -7.62 -20.03 3.19
N GLU A 55 -6.60 -20.05 2.34
CA GLU A 55 -6.42 -19.03 1.31
C GLU A 55 -7.59 -18.89 0.33
N PRO A 56 -8.25 -19.98 -0.14
CA PRO A 56 -9.43 -19.85 -1.00
C PRO A 56 -10.56 -19.04 -0.36
N GLN A 57 -10.79 -19.21 0.94
CA GLN A 57 -11.80 -18.45 1.66
C GLN A 57 -11.40 -16.98 1.79
N PHE A 58 -10.16 -16.69 2.18
CA PHE A 58 -9.69 -15.31 2.28
C PHE A 58 -9.69 -14.60 0.92
N LEU A 59 -9.41 -15.31 -0.17
CA LEU A 59 -9.51 -14.76 -1.51
C LEU A 59 -10.95 -14.33 -1.81
N ALA A 60 -11.94 -15.18 -1.52
CA ALA A 60 -13.36 -14.87 -1.69
C ALA A 60 -13.76 -13.64 -0.84
N ASP A 61 -13.35 -13.58 0.43
CA ASP A 61 -13.64 -12.44 1.31
C ASP A 61 -13.04 -11.12 0.76
N ILE A 62 -11.86 -11.19 0.12
CA ILE A 62 -11.22 -10.02 -0.51
C ILE A 62 -11.98 -9.60 -1.77
N GLU A 63 -12.39 -10.54 -2.62
CA GLU A 63 -13.19 -10.27 -3.81
C GLU A 63 -14.53 -9.62 -3.45
N ASP A 64 -15.19 -10.14 -2.41
CA ASP A 64 -16.44 -9.60 -1.87
C ASP A 64 -16.25 -8.18 -1.31
N HIS A 65 -15.15 -7.92 -0.59
CA HIS A 65 -14.87 -6.58 -0.04
C HIS A 65 -14.56 -5.54 -1.14
N LEU A 66 -13.89 -5.97 -2.21
CA LEU A 66 -13.51 -5.07 -3.31
C LEU A 66 -14.60 -4.98 -4.39
N ASN A 67 -15.64 -5.82 -4.33
CA ASN A 67 -16.66 -5.99 -5.36
C ASN A 67 -16.06 -6.23 -6.77
N ILE A 68 -14.90 -6.90 -6.85
CA ILE A 68 -14.25 -7.25 -8.10
C ILE A 68 -13.78 -8.70 -8.06
N THR A 69 -13.79 -9.36 -9.22
CA THR A 69 -13.13 -10.65 -9.39
C THR A 69 -11.65 -10.44 -9.66
N ILE A 70 -10.79 -11.10 -8.87
CA ILE A 70 -9.35 -11.03 -9.03
C ILE A 70 -8.94 -11.93 -10.19
N GLN A 71 -8.19 -11.39 -11.14
CA GLN A 71 -7.70 -12.15 -12.28
C GLN A 71 -6.68 -13.20 -11.84
N GLN A 72 -6.92 -14.45 -12.22
CA GLN A 72 -6.00 -15.55 -12.00
C GLN A 72 -5.04 -15.69 -13.19
N VAL A 73 -3.78 -16.00 -12.89
CA VAL A 73 -2.75 -16.21 -13.90
C VAL A 73 -2.58 -17.71 -14.12
N GLY A 74 -2.47 -18.11 -15.39
CA GLY A 74 -2.23 -19.51 -15.78
C GLY A 74 -0.81 -19.98 -15.52
N THR A 75 -0.51 -21.21 -15.94
CA THR A 75 0.83 -21.83 -15.81
C THR A 75 1.92 -21.13 -16.63
N ASP A 76 1.53 -20.28 -17.57
CA ASP A 76 2.43 -19.45 -18.37
C ASP A 76 2.94 -18.22 -17.61
N MET A 77 2.45 -17.98 -16.38
CA MET A 77 2.84 -16.87 -15.50
C MET A 77 2.73 -15.50 -16.18
N LYS A 78 1.85 -15.38 -17.19
CA LYS A 78 1.62 -14.12 -17.89
C LYS A 78 0.58 -13.30 -17.15
N VAL A 79 1.05 -12.25 -16.47
CA VAL A 79 0.15 -11.28 -15.85
C VAL A 79 -0.55 -10.49 -16.97
N PRO A 80 -1.90 -10.50 -17.03
CA PRO A 80 -2.64 -9.74 -18.03
C PRO A 80 -2.33 -8.24 -17.90
N MET A 81 -2.01 -7.60 -19.03
CA MET A 81 -1.86 -6.15 -19.08
C MET A 81 -3.25 -5.53 -19.09
N ASN A 82 -3.69 -5.03 -17.94
CA ASN A 82 -4.84 -4.13 -17.91
C ASN A 82 -4.35 -2.73 -18.28
N GLU A 83 -4.83 -2.21 -19.41
CA GLU A 83 -4.63 -0.82 -19.78
C GLU A 83 -5.46 0.05 -18.83
N PHE A 84 -4.80 0.58 -17.80
CA PHE A 84 -5.38 1.68 -17.05
C PHE A 84 -5.20 2.95 -17.89
N ASP A 85 -6.29 3.43 -18.48
CA ASP A 85 -6.37 4.73 -19.19
C ASP A 85 -5.35 4.91 -20.34
N GLY A 86 -5.02 3.84 -21.07
CA GLY A 86 -4.24 3.88 -22.32
C GLY A 86 -2.82 4.46 -22.24
N LYS A 87 -2.30 4.74 -21.03
CA LYS A 87 -1.03 5.45 -20.81
C LYS A 87 0.03 4.67 -20.03
N VAL A 88 -0.35 3.63 -19.28
CA VAL A 88 0.59 2.94 -18.39
C VAL A 88 0.40 1.43 -18.46
N THR A 89 1.44 0.75 -18.96
CA THR A 89 1.51 -0.71 -19.01
C THR A 89 2.29 -1.25 -17.80
N TYR A 90 1.69 -2.17 -17.05
CA TYR A 90 2.37 -2.83 -15.94
C TYR A 90 3.46 -3.78 -16.44
N GLY A 91 4.61 -3.84 -15.75
CA GLY A 91 5.69 -4.81 -16.06
C GLY A 91 6.65 -4.41 -17.19
N GLN A 92 6.51 -3.24 -17.78
CA GLN A 92 7.51 -2.74 -18.73
C GLN A 92 8.78 -2.33 -17.96
N LYS A 93 9.92 -2.96 -18.29
CA LYS A 93 11.23 -2.50 -17.83
C LYS A 93 11.35 -1.02 -18.20
N ARG A 94 11.57 -0.15 -17.21
CA ARG A 94 11.94 1.24 -17.51
C ARG A 94 13.14 1.16 -18.47
N ALA A 95 12.95 1.58 -19.71
CA ALA A 95 14.09 2.08 -20.48
C ALA A 95 14.80 3.10 -19.57
N ASN A 96 16.12 3.16 -19.59
CA ASN A 96 16.98 4.00 -18.73
C ASN A 96 16.76 5.51 -18.98
N LEU A 97 15.51 5.95 -18.90
CA LEU A 97 15.04 7.31 -18.79
C LEU A 97 14.65 7.39 -17.33
N GLY A 98 15.54 7.95 -16.52
CA GLY A 98 15.23 8.27 -15.12
C GLY A 98 13.85 8.90 -15.08
N SER A 99 13.01 8.50 -14.12
CA SER A 99 11.65 9.01 -14.05
C SER A 99 11.70 10.53 -14.03
N ASN A 100 11.34 11.17 -15.14
CA ASN A 100 11.06 12.61 -15.25
C ASN A 100 9.83 13.01 -14.44
N TYR A 101 9.47 12.22 -13.42
CA TYR A 101 8.40 12.48 -12.48
C TYR A 101 8.89 13.59 -11.56
N GLN A 102 8.69 14.82 -11.99
CA GLN A 102 8.78 15.99 -11.13
C GLN A 102 7.84 15.74 -9.95
N ASN A 103 8.43 15.51 -8.77
CA ASN A 103 7.69 15.21 -7.56
C ASN A 103 6.53 16.20 -7.40
N HIS A 104 5.40 15.75 -6.86
CA HIS A 104 4.25 16.61 -6.54
C HIS A 104 4.67 17.87 -5.73
N VAL A 105 5.77 17.74 -4.98
CA VAL A 105 6.50 18.82 -4.29
C VAL A 105 6.92 19.97 -5.22
N GLN A 106 7.45 19.68 -6.41
CA GLN A 106 7.83 20.70 -7.39
C GLN A 106 6.60 21.40 -8.00
N GLN A 107 5.49 20.69 -8.18
CA GLN A 107 4.23 21.28 -8.63
C GLN A 107 3.59 22.17 -7.55
N MET A 108 3.76 21.84 -6.27
CA MET A 108 3.23 22.62 -5.15
C MET A 108 4.14 23.79 -4.72
N ALA A 109 5.38 23.85 -5.21
CA ALA A 109 6.32 24.93 -4.92
C ALA A 109 5.78 26.36 -5.17
N PRO A 110 5.11 26.68 -6.29
CA PRO A 110 4.54 28.02 -6.48
C PRO A 110 3.42 28.34 -5.49
N VAL A 111 2.57 27.36 -5.17
CA VAL A 111 1.45 27.53 -4.23
C VAL A 111 1.96 27.77 -2.80
N VAL A 112 2.97 27.02 -2.38
CA VAL A 112 3.63 27.19 -1.07
C VAL A 112 4.27 28.58 -0.97
N LYS A 113 4.90 29.06 -2.05
CA LYS A 113 5.49 30.41 -2.10
C LYS A 113 4.42 31.50 -1.96
N GLU A 114 3.27 31.33 -2.60
CA GLU A 114 2.15 32.27 -2.51
C GLU A 114 1.57 32.31 -1.10
N LEU A 115 1.36 31.14 -0.47
CA LEU A 115 0.90 31.02 0.91
C LEU A 115 1.85 31.71 1.90
N ALA A 116 3.16 31.54 1.75
CA ALA A 116 4.15 32.21 2.59
C ALA A 116 4.09 33.74 2.46
N SER A 117 3.85 34.26 1.26
CA SER A 117 3.65 35.71 1.04
C SER A 117 2.37 36.21 1.71
N LEU A 118 1.26 35.46 1.61
CA LEU A 118 -0.01 35.82 2.25
C LEU A 118 0.09 35.79 3.77
N GLU A 119 0.78 34.79 4.33
CA GLU A 119 1.05 34.69 5.75
C GLU A 119 1.84 35.92 6.25
N SER A 120 2.93 36.27 5.57
CA SER A 120 3.74 37.44 5.94
C SER A 120 2.93 38.73 5.92
N LYS A 121 2.07 38.93 4.90
CA LYS A 121 1.18 40.09 4.83
C LYS A 121 0.15 40.12 5.96
N ALA A 122 -0.41 38.97 6.32
CA ALA A 122 -1.36 38.86 7.43
C ALA A 122 -0.69 39.20 8.76
N GLN A 123 0.51 38.68 9.01
CA GLN A 123 1.30 38.97 10.21
C GLN A 123 1.68 40.45 10.29
N ILE A 124 2.16 41.05 9.20
CA ILE A 124 2.48 42.49 9.15
C ILE A 124 1.24 43.34 9.43
N THR A 125 0.09 42.97 8.86
CA THR A 125 -1.18 43.69 9.07
C THR A 125 -1.60 43.61 10.53
N TYR A 126 -1.48 42.44 11.16
CA TYR A 126 -1.77 42.25 12.57
C TYR A 126 -0.86 43.12 13.46
N VAL A 127 0.46 43.08 13.24
CA VAL A 127 1.43 43.88 14.01
C VAL A 127 1.14 45.38 13.86
N LYS A 128 0.89 45.86 12.64
CA LYS A 128 0.55 47.27 12.40
C LYS A 128 -0.73 47.71 13.10
N ARG A 129 -1.71 46.82 13.20
CA ARG A 129 -3.03 47.15 13.75
C ARG A 129 -3.10 47.05 15.26
N TYR A 130 -2.31 46.16 15.88
CA TYR A 130 -2.45 45.84 17.30
C TYR A 130 -1.19 46.08 18.15
N LEU A 131 -0.02 46.24 17.53
CA LEU A 131 1.26 46.41 18.25
C LEU A 131 1.99 47.73 17.95
N LEU A 132 1.58 48.49 16.93
CA LEU A 132 2.10 49.81 16.59
C LEU A 132 1.03 50.91 16.79
N VAL A 133 0.41 50.93 17.97
CA VAL A 133 -0.27 52.12 18.51
C VAL A 133 0.73 52.89 19.35
#